data_AF-A0A328RQJ6-F1
#
_entry.id   AF-A0A328RQJ6-F1
#
_cell.length_a   1.000
_cell.length_b   1.000
_cell.length_c   1.000
_cell.angle_alpha   90.00
_cell.angle_beta   90.00
_cell.angle_gamma   90.00
#
_symmetry.space_group_name_H-M   'P 1'
#
loop_
_entity.id
_entity.type
_entity.pdbx_description
1 polymer ?
#
loop_
_entity_poly.entity_id
_entity_poly.type
_entity_poly.pdbx_seq_one_letter_code
_entity_poly.pdbx_strand_id
1 'polypeptide(L)'
;MSFKNMLKGKSIALTILMIIACSLLTNDNSFIIHTILFIGIISGIMLHVNIKETLLNSFIALIIGSLIAFIVSLITVYYTYGGLYAIAVMQYSFITIITYIIIGCIGSYIGYYVSEELGLLNENK
;
A
#
# COMPACT_ATOMS: atom_id res chain seq x y z
N MET A 1 -6.22 -22.25 -2.16
CA MET A 1 -7.47 -21.76 -2.78
C MET A 1 -7.14 -21.04 -4.08
N SER A 2 -7.99 -21.10 -5.12
CA SER A 2 -7.67 -20.56 -6.46
C SER A 2 -7.37 -19.06 -6.42
N PHE A 3 -6.31 -18.62 -7.13
CA PHE A 3 -5.87 -17.22 -7.30
C PHE A 3 -7.02 -16.27 -7.67
N LYS A 4 -8.05 -16.81 -8.35
CA LYS A 4 -9.26 -16.09 -8.76
C LYS A 4 -10.19 -15.67 -7.60
N ASN A 5 -10.12 -16.36 -6.46
CA ASN A 5 -10.87 -15.99 -5.25
C ASN A 5 -10.10 -15.02 -4.35
N MET A 6 -8.76 -14.98 -4.43
CA MET A 6 -7.94 -13.99 -3.71
C MET A 6 -8.13 -12.57 -4.27
N LEU A 7 -8.30 -12.45 -5.59
CA LEU A 7 -8.52 -11.17 -6.28
C LEU A 7 -9.97 -10.65 -6.27
N LYS A 8 -10.92 -11.36 -5.63
CA LYS A 8 -12.29 -10.86 -5.45
C LYS A 8 -12.40 -9.71 -4.42
N GLY A 9 -11.29 -9.36 -3.77
CA GLY A 9 -11.28 -8.44 -2.64
C GLY A 9 -11.51 -7.00 -3.04
N LYS A 10 -12.70 -6.46 -2.73
CA LYS A 10 -12.93 -5.00 -2.57
C LYS A 10 -11.82 -4.34 -1.74
N SER A 11 -11.24 -5.08 -0.79
CA SER A 11 -10.13 -4.64 0.05
C SER A 11 -8.88 -4.28 -0.75
N ILE A 12 -8.48 -5.06 -1.77
CA ILE A 12 -7.26 -4.79 -2.55
C ILE A 12 -7.42 -3.49 -3.33
N ALA A 13 -8.56 -3.32 -3.99
CA ALA A 13 -8.87 -2.11 -4.74
C ALA A 13 -8.91 -0.87 -3.83
N LEU A 14 -9.45 -1.00 -2.61
CA LEU A 14 -9.47 0.09 -1.64
C LEU A 14 -8.07 0.46 -1.16
N THR A 15 -7.23 -0.52 -0.83
CA THR A 15 -5.84 -0.28 -0.41
C THR A 15 -5.05 0.44 -1.51
N ILE A 16 -5.23 0.03 -2.78
CA ILE A 16 -4.62 0.73 -3.94
C ILE A 16 -5.09 2.19 -4.00
N LEU A 17 -6.38 2.44 -3.85
CA LEU A 17 -6.95 3.78 -3.90
C LEU A 17 -6.44 4.67 -2.76
N MET A 18 -6.30 4.12 -1.56
CA MET A 18 -5.73 4.83 -0.41
C MET A 18 -4.26 5.21 -0.64
N ILE A 19 -3.46 4.33 -1.25
CA ILE A 19 -2.05 4.62 -1.59
C ILE A 19 -1.98 5.78 -2.59
N ILE A 20 -2.82 5.76 -3.63
CA ILE A 20 -2.86 6.81 -4.64
C ILE A 20 -3.28 8.14 -4.01
N ALA A 21 -4.37 8.15 -3.22
CA ALA A 21 -4.84 9.35 -2.53
C ALA A 21 -3.77 9.92 -1.58
N CYS A 22 -3.10 9.06 -0.82
CA CYS A 22 -1.99 9.46 0.04
C CYS A 22 -0.85 10.11 -0.74
N SER A 23 -0.46 9.50 -1.87
CA SER A 23 0.63 10.02 -2.71
C SER A 23 0.34 11.38 -3.32
N LEU A 24 -0.95 11.71 -3.55
CA LEU A 24 -1.39 12.98 -4.10
C LEU A 24 -1.55 14.07 -3.03
N LEU A 25 -1.99 13.69 -1.83
CA LEU A 25 -2.27 14.64 -0.74
C LEU A 25 -1.03 14.99 0.07
N THR A 26 -0.03 14.11 0.09
CA THR A 26 1.15 14.29 0.93
C THR A 26 2.23 15.03 0.15
N ASN A 27 2.24 16.36 0.26
CA ASN A 27 3.31 17.21 -0.30
C ASN A 27 4.61 17.14 0.52
N ASP A 28 4.56 16.64 1.76
CA ASP A 28 5.71 16.51 2.65
C ASP A 28 6.22 15.07 2.75
N ASN A 29 7.45 14.85 2.30
CA ASN A 29 8.10 13.52 2.28
C ASN A 29 8.21 12.86 3.67
N SER A 30 8.15 13.64 4.76
CA SER A 30 8.30 13.13 6.14
C SER A 30 7.10 12.28 6.60
N PHE A 31 5.89 12.55 6.11
CA PHE A 31 4.68 11.87 6.57
C PHE A 31 4.32 10.63 5.75
N ILE A 32 4.86 10.49 4.54
CA ILE A 32 4.47 9.41 3.61
C ILE A 32 4.69 8.02 4.23
N ILE A 33 5.83 7.81 4.91
CA ILE A 33 6.14 6.55 5.60
C ILE A 33 5.08 6.21 6.66
N HIS A 34 4.74 7.20 7.50
CA HIS A 34 3.75 7.03 8.57
C HIS A 34 2.37 6.70 7.98
N THR A 35 1.97 7.41 6.92
CA THR A 35 0.68 7.17 6.28
C THR A 35 0.61 5.80 5.60
N ILE A 36 1.69 5.34 4.97
CA ILE A 36 1.74 3.99 4.38
C ILE A 36 1.66 2.91 5.44
N LEU A 37 2.28 3.11 6.61
CA LEU A 37 2.12 2.21 7.75
C LEU A 37 0.65 2.15 8.21
N PHE A 38 -0.03 3.28 8.33
CA PHE A 38 -1.46 3.34 8.66
C PHE A 38 -2.34 2.65 7.61
N ILE A 39 -2.08 2.88 6.32
CA ILE A 39 -2.79 2.20 5.23
C ILE A 39 -2.57 0.68 5.32
N GLY A 40 -1.34 0.26 5.64
CA GLY A 40 -1.01 -1.14 5.91
C GLY A 40 -1.86 -1.71 7.05
N ILE A 41 -1.95 -1.02 8.19
CA ILE A 41 -2.78 -1.43 9.34
C ILE A 41 -4.24 -1.60 8.92
N ILE A 42 -4.82 -0.61 8.23
CA ILE A 42 -6.20 -0.66 7.76
C ILE A 42 -6.41 -1.85 6.82
N SER A 43 -5.50 -2.07 5.88
CA SER A 43 -5.54 -3.22 4.97
C SER A 43 -5.49 -4.56 5.73
N GLY A 44 -4.66 -4.64 6.77
CA GLY A 44 -4.57 -5.81 7.64
C GLY A 44 -5.84 -6.08 8.44
N ILE A 45 -6.47 -5.03 8.94
CA ILE A 45 -7.76 -5.13 9.64
C ILE A 45 -8.85 -5.59 8.67
N MET A 46 -8.93 -5.07 7.45
CA MET A 46 -10.00 -5.42 6.51
C MET A 46 -9.98 -6.86 5.99
N LEU A 47 -8.84 -7.56 6.13
CA LEU A 47 -8.60 -8.89 5.57
C LEU A 47 -8.59 -9.95 6.68
N HIS A 48 -9.76 -10.53 6.92
CA HIS A 48 -10.04 -11.43 8.05
C HIS A 48 -9.97 -12.93 7.73
N VAL A 49 -9.04 -13.38 6.88
CA VAL A 49 -9.02 -14.79 6.45
C VAL A 49 -7.92 -15.59 7.15
N ASN A 50 -6.67 -15.30 6.83
CA ASN A 50 -5.49 -15.97 7.36
C ASN A 50 -4.31 -15.01 7.22
N ILE A 51 -3.39 -15.02 8.19
CA ILE A 51 -2.24 -14.12 8.18
C ILE A 51 -1.44 -14.14 6.87
N LYS A 52 -1.26 -15.33 6.28
CA LYS A 52 -0.56 -15.51 5.00
C LYS A 52 -1.32 -14.86 3.83
N GLU A 53 -2.64 -14.99 3.79
CA GLU A 53 -3.46 -14.40 2.74
C GLU A 53 -3.56 -12.88 2.90
N THR A 54 -3.70 -12.39 4.13
CA THR A 54 -3.71 -10.96 4.46
C THR A 54 -2.40 -10.29 4.03
N LEU A 55 -1.25 -10.87 4.39
CA LEU A 55 0.06 -10.37 3.97
C LEU A 55 0.23 -10.40 2.44
N LEU A 56 -0.14 -11.50 1.79
CA LEU A 56 0.01 -11.63 0.33
C LEU A 56 -0.89 -10.64 -0.42
N ASN A 57 -2.12 -10.43 0.04
CA ASN A 57 -3.04 -9.46 -0.55
C ASN A 57 -2.55 -8.02 -0.35
N SER A 58 -2.12 -7.66 0.86
CA SER A 58 -1.53 -6.35 1.15
C SER A 58 -0.25 -6.12 0.34
N PHE A 59 0.61 -7.14 0.18
CA PHE A 59 1.82 -7.07 -0.63
C PHE A 59 1.51 -6.76 -2.11
N ILE A 60 0.57 -7.50 -2.70
CA ILE A 60 0.14 -7.26 -4.09
C ILE A 60 -0.47 -5.85 -4.23
N ALA A 61 -1.32 -5.43 -3.29
CA ALA A 61 -1.93 -4.11 -3.30
C ALA A 61 -0.87 -2.99 -3.21
N LEU A 62 0.13 -3.15 -2.34
CA LEU A 62 1.24 -2.21 -2.16
C LEU A 62 2.11 -2.10 -3.41
N ILE A 63 2.42 -3.22 -4.08
CA ILE A 63 3.16 -3.20 -5.35
C ILE A 63 2.39 -2.42 -6.42
N ILE A 64 1.11 -2.78 -6.63
CA ILE A 64 0.31 -2.15 -7.69
C ILE A 64 0.08 -0.67 -7.39
N GLY A 65 -0.31 -0.35 -6.15
CA GLY A 65 -0.56 1.02 -5.71
C GLY A 65 0.68 1.90 -5.78
N SER A 66 1.84 1.41 -5.33
CA SER A 66 3.10 2.16 -5.38
C SER A 66 3.58 2.38 -6.83
N LEU A 67 3.39 1.40 -7.72
CA LEU A 67 3.75 1.53 -9.12
C LEU A 67 2.87 2.56 -9.85
N ILE A 68 1.56 2.56 -9.59
CA ILE A 68 0.65 3.57 -10.13
C ILE A 68 1.01 4.97 -9.59
N ALA A 69 1.20 5.10 -8.28
CA ALA A 69 1.60 6.36 -7.67
C ALA A 69 2.92 6.90 -8.24
N PHE A 70 3.88 6.01 -8.49
CA PHE A 70 5.15 6.35 -9.13
C PHE A 70 4.95 6.89 -10.55
N ILE A 71 4.14 6.23 -11.40
CA ILE A 71 3.86 6.70 -12.75
C ILE A 71 3.21 8.09 -12.73
N VAL A 72 2.22 8.29 -11.85
CA VAL A 72 1.54 9.59 -11.70
C VAL A 72 2.53 10.67 -11.26
N SER A 73 3.38 10.38 -10.28
CA SER A 73 4.42 11.29 -9.82
C SER A 73 5.42 11.64 -10.93
N LEU A 74 5.88 10.65 -11.70
CA LEU A 74 6.82 10.83 -12.80
C LEU A 74 6.25 11.72 -13.90
N ILE A 75 5.00 11.50 -14.30
CA ILE A 75 4.31 12.34 -15.28
C ILE A 75 4.21 13.77 -14.75
N THR A 76 3.79 13.93 -13.49
CA THR A 76 3.61 15.25 -12.87
C THR A 76 4.93 16.03 -12.83
N VAL A 77 6.02 15.37 -12.41
CA VAL A 77 7.35 16.00 -12.34
C VAL A 77 7.88 16.34 -13.73
N TYR A 78 7.68 15.45 -14.72
CA TYR A 78 8.10 15.70 -16.09
C TYR A 78 7.49 16.97 -16.68
N TYR A 79 6.17 17.16 -16.50
CA TYR A 79 5.48 18.35 -17.01
C TYR A 79 5.72 19.63 -16.17
N THR A 80 6.04 19.50 -14.89
CA THR A 80 6.20 20.66 -13.99
C THR A 80 7.65 21.17 -13.93
N TYR A 81 8.61 20.26 -13.87
CA TYR A 81 10.04 20.57 -13.65
C TYR A 81 10.94 20.13 -14.81
N GLY A 82 10.41 19.37 -15.78
CA GLY A 82 11.14 18.93 -16.96
C GLY A 82 11.82 17.55 -16.83
N GLY A 83 12.44 17.10 -17.92
CA GLY A 83 12.95 15.73 -18.05
C GLY A 83 14.10 15.36 -17.11
N LEU A 84 14.98 16.30 -16.77
CA LEU A 84 16.11 16.06 -15.85
C LEU A 84 15.64 15.69 -14.44
N TYR A 85 14.61 16.39 -13.93
CA TYR A 85 14.02 16.08 -12.63
C TYR A 85 13.27 14.74 -12.64
N ALA A 86 12.62 14.39 -13.76
CA ALA A 86 11.98 13.07 -13.90
C ALA A 86 12.99 11.92 -13.82
N ILE A 87 14.18 12.08 -14.40
CA ILE A 87 15.26 11.07 -14.31
C ILE A 87 15.75 10.93 -12.85
N ALA A 88 15.92 12.04 -12.14
CA ALA A 88 16.29 12.00 -10.72
C ALA A 88 15.22 11.25 -9.90
N VAL A 89 13.93 11.56 -10.13
CA VAL A 89 12.82 10.88 -9.46
C VAL A 89 12.81 9.38 -9.75
N MET A 90 13.12 8.93 -10.98
CA MET A 90 13.25 7.49 -11.26
C MET A 90 14.30 6.79 -10.39
N GLN A 91 15.46 7.42 -10.22
CA GLN A 91 16.56 6.82 -9.45
C GLN A 91 16.23 6.71 -7.96
N TYR A 92 15.67 7.78 -7.37
CA TYR A 92 15.31 7.77 -5.96
C TYR A 92 14.12 6.84 -5.67
N SER A 93 13.13 6.80 -6.57
CA SER A 93 11.88 6.07 -6.33
C SER A 93 12.07 4.56 -6.20
N PHE A 94 13.10 3.98 -6.81
CA PHE A 94 13.30 2.52 -6.75
C PHE A 94 13.51 2.02 -5.31
N ILE A 95 14.38 2.70 -4.56
CA ILE A 95 14.63 2.37 -3.15
C ILE A 95 13.39 2.71 -2.32
N THR A 96 12.78 3.87 -2.58
CA THR A 96 11.59 4.33 -1.84
C THR A 96 10.41 3.37 -1.97
N ILE A 97 10.16 2.82 -3.17
CA ILE A 97 9.09 1.84 -3.41
C ILE A 97 9.32 0.57 -2.57
N ILE A 98 10.54 0.06 -2.54
CA ILE A 98 10.88 -1.13 -1.74
C ILE A 98 10.62 -0.84 -0.26
N THR A 99 11.08 0.30 0.25
CA THR A 99 10.85 0.72 1.63
C THR A 99 9.35 0.83 1.95
N TYR A 100 8.55 1.40 1.05
CA TYR A 100 7.10 1.52 1.22
C TYR A 100 6.38 0.18 1.27
N ILE A 101 6.78 -0.76 0.42
CA ILE A 101 6.22 -2.13 0.44
C ILE A 101 6.53 -2.81 1.78
N ILE A 102 7.78 -2.72 2.26
CA ILE A 102 8.17 -3.33 3.54
C ILE A 102 7.37 -2.74 4.69
N ILE A 103 7.28 -1.42 4.78
CA ILE A 103 6.58 -0.71 5.85
C ILE A 103 5.07 -1.01 5.80
N GLY A 104 4.46 -1.00 4.62
CA GLY A 104 3.06 -1.35 4.45
C GLY A 104 2.76 -2.80 4.86
N CYS A 105 3.65 -3.74 4.55
CA CYS A 105 3.52 -5.13 5.00
C CYS A 105 3.64 -5.27 6.52
N ILE A 106 4.56 -4.54 7.16
CA ILE A 106 4.67 -4.49 8.62
C ILE A 106 3.38 -3.93 9.22
N GLY A 107 2.86 -2.83 8.66
CA GLY A 107 1.57 -2.28 9.06
C GLY A 107 0.44 -3.31 8.94
N SER A 108 0.39 -4.05 7.83
CA SER A 108 -0.63 -5.09 7.62
C SER A 108 -0.51 -6.26 8.59
N TYR A 109 0.71 -6.64 8.99
CA TYR A 109 0.93 -7.65 10.01
C TYR A 109 0.41 -7.18 11.37
N ILE A 110 0.71 -5.93 11.76
CA ILE A 110 0.18 -5.32 12.98
C ILE A 110 -1.35 -5.25 12.93
N GLY A 111 -1.93 -4.80 11.81
CA GLY A 111 -3.38 -4.71 11.64
C GLY A 111 -4.10 -6.06 11.77
N TYR A 112 -3.48 -7.15 11.34
CA TYR A 112 -4.02 -8.49 11.54
C TYR A 112 -4.13 -8.85 13.03
N TYR A 113 -3.08 -8.64 13.83
CA TYR A 113 -3.12 -8.93 15.27
C TYR A 113 -4.06 -8.00 16.03
N VAL A 114 -4.14 -6.74 15.63
CA VAL A 114 -5.15 -5.81 16.17
C VAL A 114 -6.56 -6.33 15.91
N SER A 115 -6.82 -6.83 14.69
CA SER A 115 -8.10 -7.46 14.37
C SER A 115 -8.37 -8.74 15.16
N GLU A 116 -7.33 -9.50 15.52
CA GLU A 116 -7.44 -10.71 16.33
C GLU A 116 -7.80 -10.36 17.78
N GLU A 117 -7.12 -9.38 18.38
CA GLU A 117 -7.38 -8.91 19.75
C GLU A 117 -8.77 -8.26 19.88
N LEU A 118 -9.22 -7.54 18.84
CA LEU A 118 -10.56 -6.94 18.81
C LEU A 118 -11.69 -7.96 18.59
N GLY A 119 -11.37 -9.25 18.39
CA GLY A 119 -12.36 -10.30 18.20
C GLY A 119 -13.08 -10.31 16.84
N LEU A 120 -12.69 -9.44 15.91
CA LEU A 120 -13.30 -9.33 14.58
C LEU A 120 -13.10 -10.59 13.71
N LEU A 121 -12.07 -11.38 14.02
CA LEU A 121 -11.81 -12.67 13.37
C LEU A 121 -12.78 -13.78 13.84
N ASN A 122 -13.38 -13.66 15.03
CA ASN A 122 -14.27 -14.69 15.58
C ASN A 122 -15.73 -14.54 15.15
N GLU A 123 -16.16 -13.35 14.68
CA GLU A 123 -17.54 -13.12 14.23
C GLU A 123 -17.84 -13.72 12.83
N ASN A 124 -16.82 -14.15 12.09
CA ASN A 124 -16.95 -14.67 10.72
C ASN A 124 -16.74 -16.20 10.58
N LYS A 125 -16.74 -16.94 11.69
CA LYS A 125 -16.73 -18.42 11.67
C LYS A 125 -18.13 -19.01 11.59
#